data_AF-X1EZZ0-F1
#
_entry.id   AF-X1EZZ0-F1
#
_cell.length_a   1.000
_cell.length_b   1.000
_cell.length_c   1.000
_cell.angle_alpha   90.00
_cell.angle_beta   90.00
_cell.angle_gamma   90.00
#
_symmetry.space_group_name_H-M   'P 1'
#
loop_
_entity.id
_entity.type
_entity.pdbx_description
1 polymer ?
#
loop_
_entity_poly.entity_id
_entity_poly.type
_entity_poly.pdbx_seq_one_letter_code
_entity_poly.pdbx_strand_id
1 'polypeptide(L)'
;MDDCYYLSQDNFLIQIKDIIKHIRKYSESPIILGGGGFSVMPLKIINFLKADFGIMGDGEFILPELLGVIRENKKYPDALNNIKGVVSRRTSYKIIGPQNGSLKEYPLPNRD
;
A
#
# COMPACT_ATOMS: atom_id res chain seq x y z
N MET A 1 -1.80 4.11 22.99
CA MET A 1 -1.33 4.95 21.88
C MET A 1 -0.02 4.35 21.45
N ASP A 2 0.05 3.90 20.19
CA ASP A 2 1.11 3.06 19.63
C ASP A 2 2.50 3.69 19.65
N ASP A 3 3.37 3.21 20.55
CA ASP A 3 4.79 3.56 20.60
C ASP A 3 5.67 2.48 19.94
N CYS A 4 5.24 1.92 18.79
CA CYS A 4 6.14 1.16 17.90
C CYS A 4 6.83 2.06 16.87
N TYR A 5 7.14 3.29 17.27
CA TYR A 5 7.91 4.25 16.49
C TYR A 5 9.36 4.21 17.00
N TYR A 6 10.32 4.02 16.09
CA TYR A 6 11.75 4.40 16.20
C TYR A 6 12.86 3.37 16.42
N LEU A 7 12.66 2.16 16.95
CA LEU A 7 13.81 1.28 17.16
C LEU A 7 14.21 0.57 15.86
N SER A 8 15.09 1.23 15.11
CA SER A 8 15.80 0.79 13.89
C SER A 8 14.96 0.66 12.61
N GLN A 9 14.82 1.78 11.88
CA GLN A 9 14.12 1.84 10.58
C GLN A 9 14.60 0.76 9.58
N ASP A 10 15.90 0.44 9.57
CA ASP A 10 16.44 -0.63 8.72
C ASP A 10 16.00 -2.03 9.17
N ASN A 11 16.03 -2.29 10.47
CA ASN A 11 15.72 -3.60 11.03
C ASN A 11 14.22 -3.93 10.92
N PHE A 12 13.35 -2.93 11.07
CA PHE A 12 11.91 -3.10 10.86
C PHE A 12 11.58 -3.44 9.39
N LEU A 13 12.16 -2.70 8.43
CA LEU A 13 11.96 -3.00 7.01
C LEU A 13 12.56 -4.36 6.63
N ILE A 14 13.68 -4.77 7.23
CA ILE A 14 14.25 -6.11 7.04
C ILE A 14 13.28 -7.18 7.54
N GLN A 15 12.68 -7.02 8.73
CA GLN A 15 11.69 -7.96 9.25
C GLN A 15 10.45 -8.05 8.34
N ILE A 16 9.92 -6.92 7.88
CA ILE A 16 8.80 -6.93 6.93
C ILE A 16 9.19 -7.62 5.63
N LYS A 17 10.41 -7.41 5.14
CA LYS A 17 10.91 -8.06 3.93
C LYS A 17 10.97 -9.57 4.08
N ASP A 18 11.39 -10.06 5.25
CA ASP A 18 11.40 -11.50 5.55
C ASP A 18 9.99 -12.08 5.64
N ILE A 19 9.04 -11.34 6.21
CA ILE A 19 7.62 -11.71 6.23
C ILE A 19 7.07 -11.80 4.80
N ILE A 20 7.30 -10.78 3.97
CA ILE A 20 6.86 -10.77 2.56
C ILE A 20 7.47 -11.93 1.80
N LYS A 21 8.77 -12.19 1.99
CA LYS A 21 9.47 -13.33 1.40
C LYS A 21 8.86 -14.66 1.83
N HIS A 22 8.45 -14.78 3.09
CA HIS A 22 7.78 -15.97 3.60
C HIS A 22 6.39 -16.14 2.98
N ILE A 23 5.54 -15.10 3.00
CA ILE A 23 4.21 -15.11 2.38
C ILE A 23 4.31 -15.53 0.91
N ARG A 24 5.27 -14.96 0.17
CA ARG A 24 5.51 -15.26 -1.25
C ARG A 24 5.90 -16.71 -1.53
N LYS A 25 6.42 -17.45 -0.55
CA LYS A 25 6.67 -18.90 -0.72
C LYS A 25 5.39 -19.73 -0.75
N TYR A 26 4.30 -19.21 -0.19
CA TYR A 26 3.04 -19.94 0.00
C TYR A 26 1.85 -19.30 -0.74
N SER A 27 2.01 -18.09 -1.29
CA SER A 27 0.94 -17.37 -1.98
C SER A 27 1.44 -16.43 -3.07
N GLU A 28 0.73 -16.45 -4.20
CA GLU A 28 0.86 -15.51 -5.32
C GLU A 28 -0.13 -14.33 -5.22
N SER A 29 -0.92 -14.24 -4.14
CA SER A 29 -1.87 -13.13 -3.94
C SER A 29 -1.15 -11.78 -3.86
N PRO A 30 -1.68 -10.69 -4.44
CA PRO A 30 -1.02 -9.38 -4.40
C PRO A 30 -0.74 -8.88 -2.97
N ILE A 31 0.45 -8.30 -2.76
CA ILE A 31 0.82 -7.67 -1.49
C ILE A 31 0.72 -6.15 -1.63
N ILE A 32 -0.10 -5.55 -0.77
CA ILE A 32 -0.39 -4.12 -0.72
C ILE A 32 0.19 -3.56 0.58
N LEU A 33 1.02 -2.51 0.48
CA LEU A 33 1.56 -1.79 1.63
C LEU A 33 0.71 -0.54 1.93
N GLY A 34 0.66 -0.14 3.20
CA GLY A 34 0.00 1.09 3.62
C GLY A 34 0.60 1.66 4.91
N GLY A 35 0.09 2.81 5.34
CA GLY A 35 0.44 3.47 6.60
C GLY A 35 1.20 4.79 6.44
N GLY A 36 1.20 5.60 7.51
CA GLY A 36 1.87 6.90 7.54
C GLY A 36 3.37 6.80 7.27
N GLY A 37 4.04 5.79 7.83
CA GLY A 37 5.47 5.54 7.58
C GLY A 37 5.78 5.14 6.14
N PHE A 38 4.87 4.44 5.46
CA PHE A 38 5.00 4.10 4.04
C PHE A 38 4.94 5.36 3.16
N SER A 39 4.03 6.29 3.48
CA SER A 39 3.78 7.49 2.70
C SER A 39 4.97 8.46 2.65
N VAL A 40 5.94 8.34 3.57
CA VAL A 40 7.16 9.18 3.58
C VAL A 40 8.12 8.81 2.44
N MET A 41 8.31 7.53 2.15
CA MET A 41 9.24 7.05 1.11
C MET A 41 8.70 5.84 0.32
N PRO A 42 7.53 5.97 -0.32
CA PRO A 42 6.77 4.85 -0.86
C PRO A 42 7.54 4.04 -1.91
N LEU A 43 8.27 4.72 -2.80
CA LEU A 43 9.07 4.09 -3.86
C LEU A 43 10.24 3.27 -3.33
N LYS A 44 10.99 3.83 -2.37
CA LYS A 44 12.13 3.14 -1.76
C LYS A 44 11.63 1.90 -1.01
N ILE A 45 10.52 2.05 -0.29
CA ILE A 45 9.94 0.98 0.52
C ILE A 45 9.37 -0.14 -0.37
N ILE A 46 8.55 0.16 -1.39
CA ILE A 46 8.04 -0.87 -2.32
C ILE A 46 9.18 -1.64 -2.99
N ASN A 47 10.21 -0.94 -3.47
CA ASN A 47 11.32 -1.58 -4.15
C ASN A 47 12.17 -2.42 -3.20
N PHE A 48 12.42 -1.93 -1.99
CA PHE A 48 13.18 -2.65 -0.97
C PHE A 48 12.46 -3.90 -0.46
N LEU A 49 11.16 -3.77 -0.17
CA LEU A 49 10.29 -4.82 0.34
C LEU A 49 9.78 -5.78 -0.73
N LYS A 50 9.91 -5.42 -2.01
CA LYS A 50 9.44 -6.20 -3.16
C LYS A 50 7.91 -6.43 -3.19
N ALA A 51 7.13 -5.55 -2.56
CA ALA A 51 5.67 -5.57 -2.63
C ALA A 51 5.16 -5.21 -4.03
N ASP A 52 3.89 -5.50 -4.32
CA ASP A 52 3.28 -5.23 -5.64
C ASP A 52 2.71 -3.82 -5.72
N PHE A 53 2.01 -3.43 -4.66
CA PHE A 53 1.33 -2.14 -4.56
C PHE A 53 1.59 -1.46 -3.22
N GLY A 54 1.38 -0.16 -3.16
CA GLY A 54 1.31 0.61 -1.94
C GLY A 54 0.32 1.75 -2.05
N ILE A 55 -0.32 2.06 -0.93
CA ILE A 55 -1.35 3.09 -0.84
C ILE A 55 -0.81 4.26 -0.02
N MET A 56 -0.97 5.47 -0.56
CA MET A 56 -0.63 6.74 0.07
C MET A 56 -1.90 7.55 0.33
N GLY A 57 -2.05 8.06 1.54
CA GLY A 57 -3.24 8.83 1.95
C GLY A 57 -4.36 7.93 2.50
N ASP A 58 -5.60 8.35 2.30
CA ASP A 58 -6.78 7.73 2.93
C ASP A 58 -7.10 6.38 2.28
N GLY A 59 -6.54 5.32 2.86
CA GLY A 59 -6.66 3.96 2.34
C GLY A 59 -8.08 3.41 2.31
N GLU A 60 -9.01 3.98 3.08
CA GLU A 60 -10.43 3.60 3.10
C GLU A 60 -11.12 3.83 1.76
N PHE A 61 -10.72 4.86 1.02
CA PHE A 61 -11.24 5.15 -0.32
C PHE A 61 -10.42 4.44 -1.41
N ILE A 62 -9.10 4.39 -1.24
CA ILE A 62 -8.18 3.91 -2.28
C ILE A 62 -8.15 2.38 -2.36
N LEU A 63 -8.28 1.68 -1.23
CA LEU A 63 -8.19 0.21 -1.20
C LEU A 63 -9.34 -0.46 -1.95
N PRO A 64 -10.63 -0.08 -1.77
CA PRO A 64 -11.73 -0.66 -2.55
C PRO A 64 -11.58 -0.43 -4.06
N GLU A 65 -11.12 0.76 -4.47
CA GLU A 65 -10.86 1.10 -5.87
C GLU A 65 -9.75 0.21 -6.45
N LEU A 66 -8.64 0.07 -5.71
CA LEU A 66 -7.54 -0.81 -6.08
C LEU A 66 -7.97 -2.27 -6.17
N LEU A 67 -8.78 -2.76 -5.22
CA LEU A 67 -9.30 -4.12 -5.23
C LEU A 67 -10.27 -4.37 -6.40
N GLY A 68 -11.08 -3.37 -6.76
CA GLY A 68 -11.96 -3.43 -7.93
C GLY A 68 -11.15 -3.63 -9.22
N VAL A 69 -10.14 -2.79 -9.43
CA VAL A 69 -9.21 -2.93 -10.56
C VAL A 69 -8.45 -4.25 -10.50
N ILE A 70 -8.07 -4.70 -9.29
CA ILE A 70 -7.37 -5.97 -9.12
C ILE A 70 -8.25 -7.14 -9.56
N ARG A 71 -9.51 -7.14 -9.16
CA ARG A 71 -10.49 -8.19 -9.48
C ARG A 71 -10.84 -8.22 -10.97
N GLU A 72 -10.91 -7.07 -11.62
CA GLU A 72 -11.43 -6.95 -12.99
C GLU A 72 -10.39 -7.21 -14.10
N ASN A 73 -9.08 -7.09 -13.86
CA ASN A 73 -8.11 -7.25 -14.94
C ASN A 73 -6.80 -7.94 -14.55
N LYS A 74 -6.52 -9.09 -15.21
CA LYS A 74 -5.38 -9.99 -14.96
C LYS A 74 -4.03 -9.52 -15.54
N LYS A 75 -3.88 -8.30 -16.05
CA LYS A 75 -2.60 -7.78 -16.59
C LYS A 75 -2.49 -6.27 -16.35
N TYR A 76 -1.91 -5.86 -15.23
CA TYR A 76 -1.67 -4.44 -14.90
C TYR A 76 -0.46 -3.91 -15.67
N PRO A 77 -0.66 -2.83 -16.45
CA PRO A 77 -0.06 -1.55 -16.05
C PRO A 77 -1.00 -0.32 -16.15
N ASP A 78 -2.00 -0.30 -17.03
CA ASP A 78 -2.64 0.96 -17.43
C ASP A 78 -3.79 1.40 -16.53
N ALA A 79 -4.61 0.46 -16.05
CA ALA A 79 -5.76 0.78 -15.19
C ALA A 79 -5.34 1.31 -13.80
N LEU A 80 -4.19 0.87 -13.28
CA LEU A 80 -3.65 1.35 -12.00
C LEU A 80 -3.17 2.80 -12.07
N ASN A 81 -2.80 3.29 -13.26
CA ASN A 81 -2.32 4.67 -13.43
C ASN A 81 -3.43 5.71 -13.20
N ASN A 82 -4.69 5.27 -13.21
CA ASN A 82 -5.84 6.15 -13.00
C ASN A 82 -6.23 6.27 -11.52
N ILE A 83 -5.74 5.37 -10.65
CA ILE A 83 -6.05 5.39 -9.22
C ILE A 83 -5.07 6.32 -8.50
N LYS A 84 -5.60 7.42 -7.96
CA LYS A 84 -4.79 8.40 -7.21
C LYS A 84 -4.37 7.80 -5.87
N GLY A 85 -3.11 8.03 -5.49
CA GLY A 85 -2.55 7.54 -4.22
C GLY A 85 -2.09 6.08 -4.25
N VAL A 86 -2.11 5.40 -5.41
CA VAL A 86 -1.51 4.06 -5.55
C VAL A 86 -0.13 4.16 -6.17
N VAL A 87 0.81 3.40 -5.61
CA VAL A 87 2.16 3.19 -6.13
C VAL A 87 2.32 1.71 -6.49
N SER A 88 2.86 1.41 -7.65
CA SER A 88 3.15 0.04 -8.10
C SER A 88 4.64 -0.15 -8.26
N ARG A 89 5.13 -1.38 -8.03
CA ARG A 89 6.54 -1.72 -8.27
C ARG A 89 6.93 -1.68 -9.75
N ARG A 90 5.99 -1.93 -10.67
CA ARG A 90 6.26 -2.00 -12.12
C ARG A 90 6.06 -0.68 -12.85
N THR A 91 5.27 0.24 -12.29
CA THR A 91 5.00 1.53 -12.92
C THR A 91 5.61 2.65 -12.11
N SER A 92 6.54 3.39 -12.72
CA SER A 92 7.07 4.65 -12.22
C SER A 92 5.91 5.63 -11.99
N TYR A 93 5.84 6.19 -10.79
CA TYR A 93 4.71 6.93 -10.23
C TYR A 93 4.15 8.08 -11.08
N LYS A 94 2.87 8.42 -10.83
CA LYS A 94 2.31 9.77 -10.97
C LYS A 94 1.64 10.16 -9.65
N ILE A 95 2.22 11.11 -8.91
CA ILE A 95 1.60 11.69 -7.71
C ILE A 95 0.59 12.72 -8.22
N ILE A 96 -0.71 12.51 -8.02
CA ILE A 96 -1.73 13.51 -8.33
C ILE A 96 -2.64 13.72 -7.13
N GLY A 97 -2.21 14.60 -6.21
CA GLY A 97 -3.03 15.36 -5.26
C GLY A 97 -3.99 14.59 -4.32
N PRO A 98 -4.57 15.28 -3.32
CA PRO A 98 -5.58 14.67 -2.45
C PRO A 98 -6.83 14.29 -3.25
N GLN A 99 -7.39 13.11 -2.95
CA GLN A 99 -8.77 12.79 -3.34
C GLN A 99 -9.68 13.54 -2.36
N ASN A 100 -10.61 14.35 -2.89
CA ASN A 100 -11.66 14.95 -2.07
C ASN A 100 -12.62 13.85 -1.61
N GLY A 101 -12.62 13.53 -0.32
CA GLY A 101 -13.60 12.69 0.36
C GLY A 101 -13.52 12.98 1.86
N SER A 102 -14.62 13.42 2.47
CA SER A 102 -14.63 13.71 3.90
C SER A 102 -14.68 12.39 4.69
N LEU A 103 -13.78 12.22 5.66
CA LEU A 103 -13.71 11.14 6.67
C LEU A 103 -15.01 10.93 7.51
N LYS A 104 -16.13 11.56 7.13
CA LYS A 104 -17.43 11.50 7.80
C LYS A 104 -18.35 10.39 7.28
N GLU A 105 -17.97 9.69 6.21
CA GLU A 105 -18.84 8.71 5.55
C GLU A 105 -18.53 7.24 5.89
N TYR A 106 -17.50 6.94 6.68
CA TYR A 106 -17.16 5.57 7.06
C TYR A 106 -17.60 5.22 8.49
N PRO A 107 -18.09 3.97 8.72
CA PRO A 107 -18.32 3.48 10.07
C PRO A 107 -17.00 3.41 10.84
N LEU A 108 -17.06 3.76 12.12
CA LEU A 108 -15.90 3.75 13.01
C LEU A 108 -15.23 2.37 13.03
N PRO A 109 -13.88 2.29 13.10
CA PRO A 109 -13.18 1.03 13.20
C PRO A 109 -13.63 0.25 14.44
N ASN A 110 -13.99 -1.02 14.23
CA ASN A 110 -14.42 -1.91 15.30
C ASN A 110 -13.24 -2.14 16.27
N ARG A 111 -13.51 -1.96 17.56
CA ARG A 111 -12.61 -2.35 18.65
C ARG A 111 -13.06 -3.72 19.14
N ASP A 112 -12.66 -4.76 18.41
CA ASP A 112 -12.70 -6.14 18.93
C ASP A 112 -11.32 -6.52 19.50
#